data_AF-A0A7W2X7S2-F1
#
_entry.id   AF-A0A7W2X7S2-F1
#
_cell.length_a   1.000
_cell.length_b   1.000
_cell.length_c   1.000
_cell.angle_alpha   90.00
_cell.angle_beta   90.00
_cell.angle_gamma   90.00
#
_symmetry.space_group_name_H-M   'P 1'
#
loop_
_entity.id
_entity.type
_entity.pdbx_description
1 polymer ?
#
loop_
_entity_poly.entity_id
_entity_poly.type
_entity_poly.pdbx_seq_one_letter_code
_entity_poly.pdbx_strand_id
1 'polypeptide(L)'
;MIVLDSLEQFQQLYRTSRKWQRCVEAINNIDNIQPGVAHSIGDSLAYRVTGDASTDALFVGHRRYFEVHYYLQGMQKIEFAAKETLQLVACYRDETDREYLKGVGHTEQVREGQIVICENHEAYRFISDTPAKKVVLNVTIEDGYFHNK
;
A
#
# COMPACT_ATOMS: atom_id res chain seq x y z
N MET A 1 -6.67 -1.68 -9.19
CA MET A 1 -6.39 -1.00 -7.92
C MET A 1 -7.71 -0.88 -7.23
N ILE A 2 -7.76 -1.13 -5.93
CA ILE A 2 -9.03 -1.05 -5.21
C ILE A 2 -8.99 0.20 -4.34
N VAL A 3 -9.95 1.09 -4.55
CA VAL A 3 -10.18 2.25 -3.68
C VAL A 3 -11.48 2.07 -2.93
N LEU A 4 -11.39 2.25 -1.62
CA LEU A 4 -12.50 2.12 -0.68
C LEU A 4 -12.71 3.46 -0.01
N ASP A 5 -13.97 3.80 0.21
CA ASP A 5 -14.39 5.08 0.75
C ASP A 5 -14.12 5.21 2.26
N SER A 6 -13.98 4.09 2.97
CA SER A 6 -13.74 4.12 4.42
C SER A 6 -13.12 2.85 5.00
N LEU A 7 -12.61 2.96 6.23
CA LEU A 7 -12.16 1.82 7.04
C LEU A 7 -13.30 0.85 7.36
N GLU A 8 -14.51 1.35 7.58
CA GLU A 8 -15.69 0.52 7.79
C GLU A 8 -16.03 -0.31 6.56
N GLN A 9 -15.94 0.27 5.36
CA GLN A 9 -16.15 -0.48 4.11
C GLN A 9 -15.10 -1.59 3.96
N PHE A 10 -13.84 -1.29 4.23
CA PHE A 10 -12.75 -2.28 4.24
C PHE A 10 -13.05 -3.43 5.23
N GLN A 11 -13.47 -3.11 6.45
CA GLN A 11 -13.85 -4.12 7.44
C GLN A 11 -15.01 -4.99 6.98
N GLN A 12 -16.03 -4.41 6.33
CA GLN A 12 -17.19 -5.15 5.84
C GLN A 12 -16.82 -6.12 4.72
N LEU A 13 -16.01 -5.68 3.75
CA LEU A 13 -15.62 -6.49 2.59
C LEU A 13 -14.64 -7.60 2.96
N TYR A 14 -13.71 -7.34 3.90
CA TYR A 14 -12.60 -8.24 4.20
C TYR A 14 -12.69 -8.91 5.57
N ARG A 15 -13.87 -8.87 6.21
CA ARG A 15 -14.12 -9.31 7.60
C ARG A 15 -13.59 -10.70 7.95
N THR A 16 -13.61 -11.64 7.02
CA THR A 16 -13.30 -13.05 7.26
C THR A 16 -11.81 -13.39 7.17
N SER A 17 -10.99 -12.50 6.59
CA SER A 17 -9.57 -12.79 6.40
C SER A 17 -8.72 -12.27 7.55
N ARG A 18 -7.93 -13.16 8.13
CA ARG A 18 -7.04 -12.83 9.26
C ARG A 18 -6.02 -11.75 8.91
N LYS A 19 -5.47 -11.74 7.68
CA LYS A 19 -4.48 -10.72 7.26
C LYS A 19 -5.09 -9.32 7.17
N TRP A 20 -6.33 -9.22 6.67
CA TRP A 20 -7.04 -7.95 6.60
C TRP A 20 -7.48 -7.46 7.98
N GLN A 21 -7.81 -8.36 8.91
CA GLN A 21 -8.04 -7.98 10.32
C GLN A 21 -6.78 -7.38 10.97
N ARG A 22 -5.58 -7.89 10.65
CA ARG A 22 -4.32 -7.28 11.13
C ARG A 22 -4.10 -5.87 10.58
N CYS A 23 -4.57 -5.58 9.36
CA CYS A 23 -4.51 -4.22 8.83
C CYS A 23 -5.35 -3.26 9.67
N VAL A 24 -6.54 -3.68 10.09
CA VAL A 24 -7.42 -2.90 10.97
C VAL A 24 -6.76 -2.68 12.33
N GLU A 25 -6.15 -3.71 12.91
CA GLU A 25 -5.40 -3.61 14.16
C GLU A 25 -4.26 -2.58 14.06
N ALA A 26 -3.48 -2.63 12.98
CA ALA A 26 -2.39 -1.69 12.72
C ALA A 26 -2.91 -0.25 12.57
N ILE A 27 -4.00 -0.05 11.82
CA ILE A 27 -4.62 1.27 11.61
C ILE A 27 -5.17 1.83 12.94
N ASN A 28 -5.78 1.01 13.78
CA ASN A 28 -6.28 1.46 15.08
C ASN A 28 -5.15 1.76 16.09
N ASN A 29 -3.93 1.27 15.85
CA ASN A 29 -2.78 1.49 16.73
C ASN A 29 -1.92 2.72 16.35
N ILE A 30 -2.33 3.50 15.33
CA ILE A 30 -1.51 4.58 14.77
C ILE A 30 -1.10 5.66 15.78
N ASP A 31 -1.96 5.96 16.76
CA ASP A 31 -1.70 7.00 17.77
C ASP A 31 -0.64 6.56 18.79
N ASN A 32 -0.31 5.26 18.82
CA ASN A 32 0.70 4.68 19.72
C ASN A 32 2.07 4.50 19.06
N ILE A 33 2.22 4.87 17.79
CA ILE A 33 3.48 4.67 17.04
C ILE A 33 4.14 5.99 16.66
N GLN A 34 5.47 5.97 16.56
CA GLN A 34 6.24 7.14 16.16
C GLN A 34 6.17 7.30 14.63
N PRO A 35 5.89 8.52 14.11
CA PRO A 35 5.94 8.77 12.68
C PRO A 35 7.31 8.41 12.06
N GLY A 36 7.31 7.86 10.85
CA GLY A 36 8.54 7.43 10.15
C GLY A 36 9.17 6.13 10.67
N VAL A 37 8.74 5.62 11.82
CA VAL A 37 9.23 4.33 12.36
C VAL A 37 8.38 3.19 11.80
N ALA A 38 9.05 2.13 11.35
CA ALA A 38 8.39 0.91 10.89
C ALA A 38 8.05 0.00 12.09
N HIS A 39 6.83 -0.51 12.09
CA HIS A 39 6.31 -1.47 13.06
C HIS A 39 5.84 -2.73 12.32
N SER A 40 5.77 -3.87 13.00
CA SER A 40 5.28 -5.11 12.43
C SER A 40 4.28 -5.80 13.35
N ILE A 41 3.37 -6.58 12.75
CA ILE A 41 2.49 -7.49 13.48
C ILE A 41 2.88 -8.91 13.06
N GLY A 42 3.84 -9.48 13.80
CA GLY A 42 4.50 -10.74 13.43
C GLY A 42 5.00 -10.71 11.98
N ASP A 43 4.83 -11.84 11.28
CA ASP A 43 5.18 -11.96 9.86
C ASP A 43 4.03 -11.58 8.91
N SER A 44 2.92 -11.07 9.46
CA SER A 44 1.70 -10.80 8.68
C SER A 44 1.80 -9.48 7.91
N LEU A 45 2.30 -8.43 8.56
CA LEU A 45 2.48 -7.13 7.93
C LEU A 45 3.54 -6.28 8.63
N ALA A 46 4.09 -5.35 7.87
CA ALA A 46 4.83 -4.20 8.38
C ALA A 46 4.07 -2.92 8.03
N TYR A 47 4.10 -1.91 8.90
CA TYR A 47 3.40 -0.65 8.68
C TYR A 47 4.17 0.54 9.26
N ARG A 48 3.90 1.72 8.70
CA ARG A 48 4.47 2.99 9.17
C ARG A 48 3.56 4.16 8.81
N VAL A 49 3.64 5.25 9.57
CA VAL A 49 3.03 6.52 9.19
C VAL A 49 4.02 7.34 8.36
N THR A 50 3.56 7.86 7.24
CA THR A 50 4.30 8.75 6.33
C THR A 50 3.52 10.06 6.12
N GLY A 51 4.21 11.13 5.74
CA GLY A 51 3.59 12.45 5.55
C GLY A 51 4.23 13.27 4.42
N ASP A 52 5.00 12.63 3.55
CA ASP A 52 5.76 13.33 2.52
C ASP A 52 4.95 13.50 1.24
N ALA A 53 5.26 14.55 0.48
CA ALA A 53 4.85 14.64 -0.92
C ALA A 53 5.65 13.63 -1.75
N SER A 54 5.04 13.07 -2.79
CA SER A 54 5.69 12.09 -3.65
C SER A 54 5.17 12.23 -5.07
N THR A 55 6.12 12.52 -5.96
CA THR A 55 5.95 12.57 -7.41
C THR A 55 7.00 11.65 -8.01
N ASP A 56 6.62 10.39 -8.20
CA ASP A 56 7.52 9.35 -8.67
C ASP A 56 7.55 9.31 -10.19
N ALA A 57 8.74 9.17 -10.78
CA ALA A 57 8.88 9.08 -12.23
C ALA A 57 8.43 7.72 -12.79
N LEU A 58 8.64 6.65 -12.03
CA LEU A 58 8.43 5.26 -12.44
C LEU A 58 7.31 4.62 -11.62
N PHE A 59 6.59 3.69 -12.24
CA PHE A 59 5.67 2.81 -11.54
C PHE A 59 6.46 1.81 -10.70
N VAL A 60 6.03 1.56 -9.47
CA VAL A 60 6.54 0.50 -8.61
C VAL A 60 5.55 -0.67 -8.60
N GLY A 61 6.09 -1.88 -8.77
CA GLY A 61 5.35 -3.13 -8.68
C GLY A 61 5.90 -4.03 -7.58
N HIS A 62 5.00 -4.73 -6.88
CA HIS A 62 5.32 -5.65 -5.77
C HIS A 62 4.92 -7.08 -6.09
N ARG A 63 5.58 -8.09 -5.52
CA ARG A 63 5.25 -9.51 -5.72
C ARG A 63 4.94 -10.26 -4.42
N ARG A 64 5.57 -9.88 -3.31
CA ARG A 64 5.48 -10.60 -2.02
C ARG A 64 4.53 -9.93 -1.03
N TYR A 65 4.31 -8.63 -1.19
CA TYR A 65 3.40 -7.87 -0.34
C TYR A 65 2.35 -7.15 -1.18
N PHE A 66 1.11 -7.10 -0.66
CA PHE A 66 0.16 -6.07 -1.03
C PHE A 66 0.56 -4.79 -0.31
N GLU A 67 0.58 -3.67 -1.02
CA GLU A 67 0.73 -2.37 -0.36
C GLU A 67 -0.65 -1.75 -0.16
N VAL A 68 -0.98 -1.44 1.09
CA VAL A 68 -2.24 -0.80 1.49
C VAL A 68 -1.93 0.59 2.03
N HIS A 69 -2.68 1.59 1.55
CA HIS A 69 -2.57 2.98 1.99
C HIS A 69 -3.86 3.38 2.68
N TYR A 70 -3.78 3.87 3.91
CA TYR A 70 -4.91 4.50 4.60
C TYR A 70 -4.62 5.98 4.83
N TYR A 71 -5.43 6.86 4.22
CA TYR A 71 -5.20 8.30 4.22
C TYR A 71 -5.77 8.94 5.50
N LEU A 72 -4.87 9.46 6.34
CA LEU A 72 -5.20 10.11 7.60
C LEU A 72 -5.48 11.60 7.43
N GLN A 73 -4.86 12.24 6.44
CA GLN A 73 -5.06 13.66 6.15
C GLN A 73 -4.59 13.99 4.73
N GLY A 74 -5.30 14.91 4.09
CA GLY A 74 -4.91 15.45 2.79
C GLY A 74 -5.43 14.63 1.62
N MET A 75 -4.83 14.86 0.45
CA MET A 75 -5.20 14.21 -0.80
C MET A 75 -3.96 13.81 -1.56
N GLN A 76 -4.04 12.71 -2.29
CA GLN A 76 -2.96 12.23 -3.14
C GLN A 76 -3.54 11.74 -4.46
N LYS A 77 -2.82 12.02 -5.54
CA LYS A 77 -3.13 11.54 -6.88
C LYS A 77 -2.23 10.34 -7.18
N ILE A 78 -2.84 9.24 -7.59
CA ILE A 78 -2.16 7.97 -7.87
C ILE A 78 -2.40 7.64 -9.34
N GLU A 79 -1.35 7.23 -10.03
CA GLU A 79 -1.46 6.62 -11.34
C GLU A 79 -1.15 5.13 -11.24
N PHE A 80 -1.97 4.28 -11.85
CA PHE A 80 -1.81 2.83 -11.79
C PHE A 80 -2.15 2.15 -13.11
N ALA A 81 -1.55 0.99 -13.35
CA ALA A 81 -1.82 0.15 -14.52
C ALA A 81 -1.45 -1.31 -14.24
N ALA A 82 -2.04 -2.23 -15.00
CA ALA A 82 -1.61 -3.63 -15.01
C ALA A 82 -0.14 -3.72 -15.46
N LYS A 83 0.67 -4.53 -14.77
CA LYS A 83 2.11 -4.62 -15.07
C LYS A 83 2.41 -5.06 -16.50
N GLU A 84 1.56 -5.91 -17.05
CA GLU A 84 1.67 -6.44 -18.41
C GLU A 84 1.53 -5.37 -19.51
N THR A 85 0.91 -4.22 -19.20
CA THR A 85 0.75 -3.11 -20.15
C THR A 85 1.90 -2.10 -20.06
N LEU A 86 2.81 -2.25 -19.10
CA LEU A 86 3.92 -1.35 -18.84
C LEU A 86 5.25 -1.94 -19.34
N GLN A 87 6.20 -1.05 -19.64
CA GLN A 87 7.55 -1.44 -20.02
C GLN A 87 8.43 -1.56 -18.77
N LEU A 88 9.06 -2.72 -18.56
CA LEU A 88 10.04 -2.92 -17.48
C LEU A 88 11.26 -2.01 -17.67
N VAL A 89 11.61 -1.28 -16.61
CA VAL A 89 12.78 -0.39 -16.54
C VAL A 89 13.86 -0.98 -15.65
N ALA A 90 13.48 -1.55 -14.51
CA ALA A 90 14.40 -2.25 -13.63
C ALA A 90 13.76 -3.55 -13.15
N CYS A 91 14.51 -4.65 -13.30
CA CYS A 91 14.11 -5.97 -12.87
C CYS A 91 13.77 -6.01 -11.38
N TYR A 92 12.88 -6.94 -11.05
CA TYR A 92 12.46 -7.22 -9.69
C TYR A 92 13.65 -7.55 -8.77
N ARG A 93 13.61 -7.02 -7.54
CA ARG A 93 14.57 -7.28 -6.46
C ARG A 93 13.87 -7.84 -5.23
N ASP A 94 14.30 -9.01 -4.78
CA ASP A 94 13.74 -9.71 -3.63
C ASP A 94 13.94 -8.96 -2.31
N GLU A 95 15.05 -8.24 -2.16
CA GLU A 95 15.39 -7.55 -0.91
C GLU A 95 14.45 -6.39 -0.62
N THR A 96 13.90 -5.79 -1.67
CA THR A 96 13.00 -4.63 -1.56
C THR A 96 11.56 -4.92 -1.95
N ASP A 97 11.29 -6.11 -2.48
CA ASP A 97 10.03 -6.49 -3.14
C ASP A 97 9.58 -5.45 -4.18
N ARG A 98 10.49 -5.05 -5.08
CA ARG A 98 10.20 -3.98 -6.06
C ARG A 98 10.73 -4.30 -7.44
N GLU A 99 9.92 -4.01 -8.43
CA GLU A 99 10.30 -3.80 -9.84
C GLU A 99 9.85 -2.40 -10.28
N TYR A 100 10.56 -1.81 -11.23
CA TYR A 100 10.21 -0.47 -11.74
C TYR A 100 9.82 -0.54 -13.21
N LEU A 101 8.71 0.10 -13.54
CA LEU A 101 8.15 0.12 -14.89
C LEU A 101 7.86 1.55 -15.34
N LYS A 102 7.71 1.75 -16.65
CA LYS A 102 7.27 3.00 -17.26
C LYS A 102 6.14 2.74 -18.25
N GLY A 103 5.28 3.74 -18.39
CA GLY A 103 4.14 3.69 -19.30
C GLY A 103 3.13 4.77 -18.94
N VAL A 104 1.88 4.53 -19.32
CA VAL A 104 0.73 5.39 -19.03
C VAL A 104 -0.31 4.53 -18.33
N GLY A 105 -0.86 5.04 -17.24
CA GLY A 105 -1.88 4.37 -16.47
C GLY A 105 -3.16 5.19 -16.31
N HIS A 106 -4.08 4.63 -15.55
CA HIS A 106 -5.26 5.31 -15.07
C HIS A 106 -4.91 6.13 -13.85
N THR A 107 -5.58 7.28 -13.71
CA THR A 107 -5.33 8.17 -12.59
C THR A 107 -6.55 8.26 -11.69
N GLU A 108 -6.30 8.21 -10.39
CA GLU A 108 -7.32 8.33 -9.36
C GLU A 108 -6.86 9.31 -8.27
N GLN A 109 -7.81 10.05 -7.72
CA GLN A 109 -7.57 10.96 -6.61
C GLN A 109 -8.17 10.37 -5.34
N VAL A 110 -7.33 10.22 -4.33
CA VAL A 110 -7.71 9.67 -3.03
C VAL A 110 -7.53 10.72 -1.95
N ARG A 111 -8.41 10.67 -0.95
CA ARG A 111 -8.50 11.67 0.12
C ARG A 111 -8.57 11.00 1.50
N GLU A 112 -8.45 11.83 2.53
CA GLU A 112 -8.68 11.47 3.92
C GLU A 112 -9.87 10.52 4.12
N GLY A 113 -9.66 9.49 4.92
CA GLY A 113 -10.62 8.42 5.22
C GLY A 113 -10.60 7.26 4.23
N GLN A 114 -10.09 7.44 3.02
CA GLN A 114 -10.08 6.39 2.00
C GLN A 114 -8.93 5.39 2.19
N ILE A 115 -9.15 4.18 1.71
CA ILE A 115 -8.16 3.09 1.68
C ILE A 115 -7.88 2.72 0.23
N VAL A 116 -6.60 2.53 -0.09
CA VAL A 116 -6.14 2.01 -1.38
C VAL A 116 -5.45 0.68 -1.17
N ILE A 117 -5.79 -0.32 -1.98
CA ILE A 117 -5.11 -1.61 -2.04
C ILE A 117 -4.47 -1.73 -3.42
N CYS A 118 -3.14 -1.81 -3.43
CA CYS A 118 -2.35 -2.04 -4.62
C CYS A 118 -2.19 -3.55 -4.82
N GLU A 119 -2.81 -4.10 -5.87
CA GLU A 119 -2.73 -5.53 -6.17
C GLU A 119 -1.41 -5.90 -6.86
N ASN A 120 -0.91 -7.12 -6.63
CA ASN A 120 0.40 -7.55 -7.12
C ASN A 120 0.52 -7.66 -8.64
N HIS A 121 -0.60 -7.71 -9.37
CA HIS A 121 -0.60 -7.71 -10.83
C HIS A 121 -0.55 -6.30 -11.43
N GLU A 122 -0.59 -5.26 -10.58
CA GLU A 122 -0.54 -3.86 -10.96
C GLU A 122 0.72 -3.19 -10.45
N ALA A 123 1.04 -2.06 -11.06
CA ALA A 123 2.03 -1.14 -10.57
C ALA A 123 1.41 0.25 -10.44
N TYR A 124 1.94 1.06 -9.53
CA TYR A 124 1.44 2.40 -9.27
C TYR A 124 2.58 3.40 -9.07
N ARG A 125 2.27 4.68 -9.20
CA ARG A 125 3.15 5.79 -8.82
C ARG A 125 2.33 6.93 -8.22
N PHE A 126 2.92 7.67 -7.30
CA PHE A 126 2.30 8.90 -6.82
C PHE A 126 2.67 10.07 -7.71
N ILE A 127 1.69 10.94 -7.97
CA ILE A 127 1.83 12.12 -8.83
C ILE A 127 1.24 13.33 -8.11
N SER A 128 1.77 13.62 -6.92
CA SER A 128 1.24 14.67 -6.06
C SER A 128 2.36 15.47 -5.40
N ASP A 129 2.36 16.76 -5.68
CA ASP A 129 3.30 17.73 -5.10
C ASP A 129 2.85 18.24 -3.72
N THR A 130 1.68 17.80 -3.25
CA THR A 130 1.15 18.12 -1.92
C THR A 130 1.36 16.94 -0.97
N PRO A 131 1.82 17.18 0.27
CA PRO A 131 1.99 16.12 1.25
C PRO A 131 0.63 15.55 1.67
N ALA A 132 0.59 14.23 1.88
CA ALA A 132 -0.56 13.52 2.43
C ALA A 132 -0.10 12.65 3.59
N LYS A 133 -0.76 12.77 4.75
CA LYS A 133 -0.49 11.91 5.89
C LYS A 133 -1.22 10.59 5.70
N LYS A 134 -0.49 9.48 5.71
CA LYS A 134 -1.06 8.15 5.49
C LYS A 134 -0.31 7.06 6.23
N VAL A 135 -1.02 5.97 6.52
CA VAL A 135 -0.43 4.70 6.94
C VAL A 135 -0.12 3.88 5.69
N VAL A 136 1.12 3.42 5.56
CA VAL A 136 1.51 2.45 4.54
C VAL A 136 1.66 1.10 5.20
N LEU A 137 0.93 0.08 4.74
CA LEU A 137 0.98 -1.29 5.24
C LEU A 137 1.45 -2.23 4.12
N ASN A 138 2.51 -2.98 4.38
CA ASN A 138 3.00 -4.05 3.52
C ASN A 138 2.46 -5.38 4.08
N VAL A 139 1.43 -5.91 3.44
CA VAL A 139 0.69 -7.10 3.88
C VAL A 139 1.18 -8.30 3.10
N THR A 140 1.65 -9.35 3.77
CA THR A 140 2.17 -10.54 3.07
C THR A 140 1.07 -11.21 2.22
N ILE A 141 1.45 -11.71 1.04
CA ILE A 141 0.52 -12.50 0.21
C ILE A 141 0.25 -13.88 0.81
N GLU A 142 1.15 -14.36 1.69
CA GLU A 142 1.03 -15.69 2.28
C GLU A 142 -0.11 -15.76 3.29
N ASP A 143 -0.92 -16.81 3.20
CA ASP A 143 -2.03 -17.05 4.13
C ASP A 143 -1.49 -17.59 5.47
N GLY A 144 -0.83 -16.71 6.22
CA GLY A 144 -0.61 -16.82 7.66
C GLY A 144 -0.05 -18.16 8.15
N TYR A 145 1.08 -18.61 7.60
CA TYR A 145 1.89 -19.66 8.23
C TYR A 145 3.38 -19.47 7.92
N PHE A 146 4.07 -18.74 8.81
CA PHE A 146 5.48 -18.99 9.03
C PHE A 146 5.61 -19.67 10.40
N HIS A 147 5.95 -20.96 10.39
CA HIS A 147 6.50 -21.59 11.59
C HIS A 147 7.91 -21.02 11.75
N ASN A 148 8.10 -20.14 12.72
CA ASN A 148 9.45 -19.85 13.20
C ASN A 148 10.09 -21.18 13.63
N LYS A 149 11.20 -21.54 12.97
CA LYS A 149 12.08 -22.63 13.42
C LYS A 149 12.97 -22.15 14.56
#